data_AF-A0A1Q6XHN3-F1
#
_entry.id   AF-A0A1Q6XHN3-F1
#
_cell.length_a   1.000
_cell.length_b   1.000
_cell.length_c   1.000
_cell.angle_alpha   90.00
_cell.angle_beta   90.00
_cell.angle_gamma   90.00
#
_symmetry.space_group_name_H-M   'P 1'
#
loop_
_entity.id
_entity.type
_entity.pdbx_description
1 polymer ?
#
loop_
_entity_poly.entity_id
_entity_poly.type
_entity_poly.pdbx_seq_one_letter_code
_entity_poly.pdbx_strand_id
1 'polypeptide(L)'
;MNRGTQSASGVGVDVIAGLVVLLVGVVLGLPGEGQARELLAPKEQAITEVDPTKTPSLDQQKQGVPQSIFVWIKMARGYEVEWDTFGRKGWYTQDPRLKPIDPGTTVFAPDTPAVYIVFEVAPLEDPAQFSAQWYLEDEKGNVNDKPLGQDTLAVPGHERYGFLELTKPPGDWTKGSYLVQIYVTPQGQQAFHAVNQVGTMRFKIADQISPTGASATGASASQ
;
A
#
# COMPACT_ATOMS: atom_id res chain seq x y z
N MET A 1 21.03 -39.52 56.80
CA MET A 1 19.86 -39.35 57.69
C MET A 1 18.64 -39.15 56.78
N ASN A 2 17.48 -39.84 56.93
CA ASN A 2 16.44 -39.78 57.98
C ASN A 2 15.74 -38.39 58.05
N ARG A 3 14.39 -38.24 58.13
CA ARG A 3 13.19 -39.08 57.79
C ARG A 3 11.89 -38.23 57.96
N GLY A 4 10.72 -38.70 57.50
CA GLY A 4 9.38 -38.10 57.74
C GLY A 4 8.86 -37.31 56.54
N THR A 5 7.72 -37.55 55.85
CA THR A 5 6.56 -38.48 55.92
C THR A 5 5.41 -38.28 56.94
N GLN A 6 4.28 -37.71 56.46
CA GLN A 6 2.84 -37.90 56.82
C GLN A 6 2.01 -37.09 55.78
N SER A 7 0.83 -37.47 55.21
CA SER A 7 -0.20 -38.51 55.43
C SER A 7 -1.07 -38.29 56.68
N ALA A 8 -2.42 -38.41 56.73
CA ALA A 8 -3.50 -38.77 55.77
C ALA A 8 -4.86 -38.15 56.28
N SER A 9 -6.12 -38.43 55.89
CA SER A 9 -6.84 -39.26 54.89
C SER A 9 -8.37 -38.95 54.94
N GLY A 10 -9.14 -39.12 53.85
CA GLY A 10 -10.63 -39.13 53.83
C GLY A 10 -11.22 -38.26 52.71
N VAL A 11 -11.99 -38.71 51.69
CA VAL A 11 -12.92 -39.86 51.46
C VAL A 11 -14.34 -39.64 52.00
N GLY A 12 -15.32 -39.68 51.09
CA GLY A 12 -16.77 -39.65 51.36
C GLY A 12 -17.59 -39.61 50.07
N VAL A 13 -18.17 -40.75 49.68
CA VAL A 13 -19.05 -40.95 48.50
C VAL A 13 -20.24 -41.84 48.94
N ASP A 14 -21.29 -41.87 48.12
CA ASP A 14 -22.56 -42.63 48.20
C ASP A 14 -23.77 -41.83 48.74
N VAL A 15 -24.80 -41.50 47.94
CA VAL A 15 -25.76 -42.32 47.15
C VAL A 15 -26.95 -42.79 47.99
N ILE A 16 -28.11 -42.16 47.78
CA ILE A 16 -29.47 -42.76 47.89
C ILE A 16 -30.32 -42.14 46.76
N ALA A 17 -31.19 -42.95 46.13
CA ALA A 17 -32.12 -42.51 45.08
C ALA A 17 -33.58 -42.45 45.59
N GLY A 18 -34.43 -41.66 44.93
CA GLY A 18 -35.87 -41.57 45.22
C GLY A 18 -36.67 -41.06 44.03
N LEU A 19 -37.72 -41.80 43.66
CA LEU A 19 -38.64 -41.56 42.53
C LEU A 19 -40.05 -41.99 42.98
N VAL A 20 -41.13 -41.57 42.28
CA VAL A 20 -42.52 -42.08 42.41
C VAL A 20 -43.26 -41.61 43.70
N VAL A 21 -44.49 -41.06 43.70
CA VAL A 21 -45.39 -40.55 42.63
C VAL A 21 -46.57 -39.74 43.24
N LEU A 22 -47.38 -39.09 42.38
CA LEU A 22 -48.70 -38.47 42.61
C LEU A 22 -48.88 -37.42 43.74
N LEU A 23 -49.33 -36.23 43.34
CA LEU A 23 -50.74 -35.88 43.54
C LEU A 23 -51.21 -34.97 42.40
N VAL A 24 -52.44 -35.19 41.91
CA VAL A 24 -53.01 -34.45 40.77
C VAL A 24 -53.83 -33.27 41.29
N GLY A 25 -53.48 -32.06 40.85
CA GLY A 25 -54.20 -30.82 41.18
C GLY A 25 -54.43 -29.98 39.93
N VAL A 26 -55.42 -30.36 39.11
CA VAL A 26 -55.76 -29.60 37.90
C VAL A 26 -56.51 -28.32 38.28
N VAL A 27 -55.88 -27.16 38.06
CA VAL A 27 -56.54 -25.85 38.07
C VAL A 27 -56.50 -25.30 36.64
N LEU A 28 -57.66 -25.29 35.99
CA LEU A 28 -57.83 -24.77 34.63
C LEU A 28 -57.88 -23.24 34.66
N GLY A 29 -56.77 -22.59 34.27
CA GLY A 29 -56.70 -21.17 33.92
C GLY A 29 -56.43 -20.99 32.43
N LEU A 30 -57.36 -20.36 31.72
CA LEU A 30 -57.26 -20.04 30.28
C LEU A 30 -56.49 -18.72 30.05
N PRO A 31 -56.03 -18.43 28.82
CA PRO A 31 -54.59 -18.39 28.56
C PRO A 31 -53.97 -17.01 28.74
N GLY A 32 -52.75 -17.00 29.28
CA GLY A 32 -51.83 -15.88 29.05
C GLY A 32 -51.06 -16.10 27.75
N GLU A 33 -51.29 -15.26 26.74
CA GLU A 33 -50.50 -15.25 25.49
C GLU A 33 -49.10 -14.67 25.73
N GLY A 34 -48.27 -15.44 26.43
CA GLY A 34 -46.84 -15.17 26.59
C GLY A 34 -46.06 -15.48 25.32
N GLN A 35 -46.31 -14.76 24.22
CA GLN A 35 -45.59 -14.89 22.95
C GLN A 35 -44.16 -14.32 23.03
N ALA A 36 -43.40 -14.75 24.03
CA ALA A 36 -42.08 -14.25 24.39
C ALA A 36 -40.92 -15.10 23.81
N ARG A 37 -41.16 -15.72 22.63
CA ARG A 37 -40.13 -16.40 21.82
C ARG A 37 -40.40 -16.25 20.32
N GLU A 38 -40.57 -15.01 19.86
CA GLU A 38 -40.17 -14.70 18.48
C GLU A 38 -38.65 -14.79 18.42
N LEU A 39 -38.15 -16.00 18.17
CA LEU A 39 -36.76 -16.23 17.78
C LEU A 39 -36.58 -15.53 16.44
N LEU A 40 -36.05 -14.31 16.47
CA LEU A 40 -35.60 -13.58 15.29
C LEU A 40 -34.75 -14.54 14.47
N ALA A 41 -35.29 -14.98 13.32
CA ALA A 41 -34.58 -15.87 12.43
C ALA A 41 -33.21 -15.24 12.13
N PRO A 42 -32.09 -15.97 12.27
CA PRO A 42 -30.77 -15.42 12.03
C PRO A 42 -30.76 -14.78 10.65
N LYS A 43 -30.76 -13.44 10.63
CA LYS A 43 -30.91 -12.69 9.38
C LYS A 43 -29.69 -13.01 8.56
N GLU A 44 -29.86 -13.81 7.51
CA GLU A 44 -28.76 -14.26 6.66
C GLU A 44 -28.00 -13.02 6.19
N GLN A 45 -26.84 -12.81 6.79
CA GLN A 45 -25.86 -11.86 6.31
C GLN A 45 -25.33 -12.51 5.04
N ALA A 46 -25.98 -12.18 3.92
CA ALA A 46 -25.52 -12.55 2.59
C ALA A 46 -24.03 -12.27 2.55
N ILE A 47 -23.24 -13.33 2.33
CA ILE A 47 -21.78 -13.21 2.41
C ILE A 47 -21.37 -12.28 1.26
N THR A 48 -21.03 -11.04 1.60
CA THR A 48 -20.52 -10.08 0.63
C THR A 48 -19.15 -10.58 0.23
N GLU A 49 -19.10 -11.40 -0.81
CA GLU A 49 -17.86 -11.84 -1.42
C GLU A 49 -17.08 -10.58 -1.80
N VAL A 50 -15.98 -10.33 -1.08
CA VAL A 50 -15.12 -9.17 -1.33
C VAL A 50 -14.34 -9.47 -2.60
N ASP A 51 -14.96 -9.10 -3.72
CA ASP A 51 -14.40 -9.15 -5.08
C ASP A 51 -12.94 -8.69 -5.02
N PRO A 52 -11.95 -9.54 -5.36
CA PRO A 52 -10.57 -9.37 -4.92
C PRO A 52 -10.01 -8.01 -5.34
N THR A 53 -9.79 -7.15 -4.33
CA THR A 53 -9.56 -5.71 -4.48
C THR A 53 -8.40 -5.43 -5.43
N LYS A 54 -8.71 -5.16 -6.70
CA LYS A 54 -7.71 -4.83 -7.72
C LYS A 54 -7.11 -3.46 -7.39
N THR A 55 -5.86 -3.48 -6.91
CA THR A 55 -5.07 -2.28 -6.64
C THR A 55 -5.06 -1.35 -7.86
N PRO A 56 -5.35 -0.05 -7.71
CA PRO A 56 -5.40 0.86 -8.86
C PRO A 56 -4.03 1.02 -9.53
N SER A 57 -4.04 1.21 -10.85
CA SER A 57 -2.89 1.72 -11.59
C SER A 57 -2.88 3.25 -11.52
N LEU A 58 -1.78 3.81 -11.04
CA LEU A 58 -1.55 5.26 -10.93
C LEU A 58 -0.95 5.84 -12.22
N ASP A 59 -0.60 4.99 -13.20
CA ASP A 59 -0.02 5.36 -14.49
C ASP A 59 -0.93 6.30 -15.29
N GLN A 60 -2.24 6.05 -15.26
CA GLN A 60 -3.26 6.82 -15.98
C GLN A 60 -4.18 7.57 -15.01
N GLN A 61 -3.66 8.64 -14.40
CA GLN A 61 -4.48 9.54 -13.60
C GLN A 61 -5.55 10.21 -14.47
N LYS A 62 -6.83 9.96 -14.14
CA LYS A 62 -8.00 10.54 -14.81
C LYS A 62 -8.49 11.76 -14.04
N GLN A 63 -8.70 12.88 -14.74
CA GLN A 63 -9.25 14.09 -14.14
C GLN A 63 -10.60 13.80 -13.46
N GLY A 64 -10.75 14.23 -12.19
CA GLY A 64 -11.96 14.01 -11.40
C GLY A 64 -12.06 12.66 -10.69
N VAL A 65 -11.09 11.75 -10.83
CA VAL A 65 -11.03 10.48 -10.08
C VAL A 65 -9.89 10.56 -9.06
N PRO A 66 -10.15 10.59 -7.74
CA PRO A 66 -9.11 10.55 -6.72
C PRO A 66 -8.21 9.32 -6.87
N GLN A 67 -6.89 9.51 -6.81
CA GLN A 67 -5.89 8.45 -6.92
C GLN A 67 -5.14 8.33 -5.60
N SER A 68 -5.84 7.83 -4.58
CA SER A 68 -5.43 7.93 -3.18
C SER A 68 -5.16 9.41 -2.80
N ILE A 69 -4.15 9.67 -1.96
CA ILE A 69 -3.76 10.98 -1.44
C ILE A 69 -3.02 11.89 -2.45
N PHE A 70 -2.71 11.37 -3.64
CA PHE A 70 -1.97 12.11 -4.67
C PHE A 70 -2.87 13.07 -5.46
N VAL A 71 -2.51 14.36 -5.47
CA VAL A 71 -3.04 15.35 -6.42
C VAL A 71 -2.53 15.01 -7.81
N TRP A 72 -1.24 14.74 -7.93
CA TRP A 72 -0.65 14.10 -9.11
C TRP A 72 0.52 13.19 -8.73
N ILE A 73 0.75 12.15 -9.53
CA ILE A 73 1.91 11.26 -9.45
C ILE A 73 2.35 10.89 -10.87
N LYS A 74 3.66 10.96 -11.14
CA LYS A 74 4.26 10.80 -12.47
C LYS A 74 5.58 10.05 -12.37
N MET A 75 5.78 9.09 -13.26
CA MET A 75 7.11 8.51 -13.48
C MET A 75 7.91 9.44 -14.42
N ALA A 76 9.21 9.58 -14.16
CA ALA A 76 10.06 10.64 -14.70
C ALA A 76 11.52 10.18 -14.83
N ARG A 77 12.33 10.90 -15.62
CA ARG A 77 13.79 10.70 -15.72
C ARG A 77 14.59 11.39 -14.62
N GLY A 78 13.93 12.22 -13.82
CA GLY A 78 14.51 13.04 -12.77
C GLY A 78 13.52 14.13 -12.36
N TYR A 79 13.97 15.11 -11.58
CA TYR A 79 13.18 16.27 -11.18
C TYR A 79 14.04 17.54 -11.15
N GLU A 80 13.41 18.68 -11.45
CA GLU A 80 13.94 20.01 -11.19
C GLU A 80 13.36 20.55 -9.88
N VAL A 81 14.16 21.31 -9.13
CA VAL A 81 13.72 21.99 -7.90
C VAL A 81 13.45 23.45 -8.24
N GLU A 82 12.20 23.78 -8.56
CA GLU A 82 11.78 25.15 -8.85
C GLU A 82 11.59 25.94 -7.56
N TRP A 83 12.61 26.72 -7.21
CA TRP A 83 12.54 27.76 -6.19
C TRP A 83 11.70 28.94 -6.67
N ASP A 84 10.38 28.86 -6.48
CA ASP A 84 9.46 29.93 -6.83
C ASP A 84 9.83 31.24 -6.11
N THR A 85 10.40 32.17 -6.88
CA THR A 85 10.93 33.45 -6.41
C THR A 85 9.93 34.60 -6.68
N PHE A 86 8.62 34.31 -6.86
CA PHE A 86 7.56 35.33 -6.89
C PHE A 86 7.26 35.90 -5.49
N GLY A 87 8.25 36.57 -4.90
CA GLY A 87 8.15 37.24 -3.61
C GLY A 87 9.30 38.24 -3.37
N ARG A 88 9.17 39.09 -2.35
CA ARG A 88 10.33 39.85 -1.87
C ARG A 88 11.26 38.87 -1.14
N LYS A 89 12.57 38.90 -1.40
CA LYS A 89 13.51 38.04 -0.66
C LYS A 89 13.35 38.25 0.85
N GLY A 90 12.99 37.17 1.56
CA GLY A 90 12.69 37.19 2.99
C GLY A 90 11.21 37.21 3.37
N TRP A 91 10.26 37.17 2.43
CA TRP A 91 8.82 37.07 2.73
C TRP A 91 8.09 36.15 1.74
N TYR A 92 7.55 35.04 2.25
CA TYR A 92 6.88 33.96 1.49
C TYR A 92 7.70 33.41 0.31
N THR A 93 8.87 32.81 0.60
CA THR A 93 9.32 31.68 -0.24
C THR A 93 8.29 30.56 -0.09
N GLN A 94 7.72 30.11 -1.20
CA GLN A 94 6.91 28.90 -1.22
C GLN A 94 7.82 27.67 -1.04
N ASP A 95 7.24 26.56 -0.59
CA ASP A 95 7.95 25.28 -0.52
C ASP A 95 8.49 24.90 -1.91
N PRO A 96 9.71 24.33 -2.00
CA PRO A 96 10.36 24.05 -3.29
C PRO A 96 9.50 23.12 -4.15
N ARG A 97 9.09 23.58 -5.33
CA ARG A 97 8.28 22.76 -6.24
C ARG A 97 9.16 21.71 -6.92
N LEU A 98 8.80 20.44 -6.76
CA LEU A 98 9.40 19.37 -7.55
C LEU A 98 8.68 19.25 -8.90
N LYS A 99 9.42 19.47 -9.98
CA LYS A 99 8.92 19.43 -11.35
C LYS A 99 9.54 18.22 -12.06
N PRO A 100 8.74 17.19 -12.44
CA PRO A 100 9.28 16.00 -13.10
C PRO A 100 9.88 16.31 -14.48
N ILE A 101 11.02 15.69 -14.77
CA ILE A 101 11.68 15.70 -16.09
C ILE A 101 11.12 14.55 -16.93
N ASP A 102 10.65 14.84 -18.15
CA ASP A 102 9.90 13.93 -19.03
C ASP A 102 8.76 13.17 -18.31
N PRO A 103 7.75 13.87 -17.75
CA PRO A 103 6.68 13.27 -16.97
C PRO A 103 5.81 12.31 -17.80
N GLY A 104 5.57 11.13 -17.24
CA GLY A 104 4.88 10.05 -17.94
C GLY A 104 5.80 9.15 -18.78
N THR A 105 7.12 9.32 -18.67
CA THR A 105 8.08 8.35 -19.23
C THR A 105 7.90 6.99 -18.58
N THR A 106 7.58 5.98 -19.38
CA THR A 106 7.47 4.57 -18.96
C THR A 106 8.52 3.67 -19.62
N VAL A 107 9.45 4.21 -20.41
CA VAL A 107 10.51 3.45 -21.09
C VAL A 107 11.88 4.07 -20.83
N PHE A 108 12.78 3.28 -20.25
CA PHE A 108 14.12 3.67 -19.82
C PHE A 108 15.18 2.70 -20.37
N ALA A 109 16.41 3.18 -20.50
CA ALA A 109 17.54 2.39 -21.00
C ALA A 109 18.20 1.54 -19.89
N PRO A 110 18.88 0.42 -20.20
CA PRO A 110 19.44 -0.49 -19.19
C PRO A 110 20.48 0.12 -18.25
N ASP A 111 21.16 1.18 -18.71
CA ASP A 111 22.19 1.96 -18.02
C ASP A 111 21.64 3.09 -17.14
N THR A 112 20.32 3.37 -17.20
CA THR A 112 19.65 4.43 -16.43
C THR A 112 19.97 4.29 -14.93
N PRO A 113 20.53 5.32 -14.25
CA PRO A 113 21.00 5.18 -12.86
C PRO A 113 19.85 4.99 -11.87
N ALA A 114 18.74 5.69 -12.07
CA ALA A 114 17.50 5.52 -11.31
C ALA A 114 16.28 5.94 -12.14
N VAL A 115 15.12 5.34 -11.85
CA VAL A 115 13.81 5.77 -12.33
C VAL A 115 13.13 6.57 -11.21
N TYR A 116 12.57 7.74 -11.51
CA TYR A 116 11.98 8.61 -10.49
C TYR A 116 10.45 8.53 -10.53
N ILE A 117 9.83 8.44 -9.36
CA ILE A 117 8.38 8.64 -9.20
C ILE A 117 8.20 9.92 -8.41
N VAL A 118 7.80 11.00 -9.10
CA VAL A 118 7.60 12.34 -8.51
C VAL A 118 6.09 12.57 -8.29
N PHE A 119 5.73 13.21 -7.19
CA PHE A 119 4.33 13.43 -6.83
C PHE A 119 4.07 14.76 -6.10
N GLU A 120 2.80 15.19 -6.16
CA GLU A 120 2.20 16.18 -5.26
C GLU A 120 1.05 15.52 -4.48
N VAL A 121 0.97 15.81 -3.19
CA VAL A 121 -0.09 15.34 -2.30
C VAL A 121 -1.02 16.46 -1.84
N ALA A 122 -2.20 16.05 -1.39
CA ALA A 122 -3.04 16.93 -0.58
C ALA A 122 -2.28 17.32 0.71
N PRO A 123 -2.57 18.50 1.32
CA PRO A 123 -2.02 18.85 2.62
C PRO A 123 -2.21 17.71 3.63
N LEU A 124 -1.13 17.33 4.31
CA LEU A 124 -1.10 16.19 5.22
C LEU A 124 -1.44 16.66 6.64
N GLU A 125 -2.40 16.01 7.30
CA GLU A 125 -2.74 16.33 8.70
C GLU A 125 -1.62 15.89 9.66
N ASP A 126 -1.05 14.70 9.42
CA ASP A 126 0.09 14.11 10.14
C ASP A 126 1.23 13.76 9.16
N PRO A 127 2.50 13.74 9.60
CA PRO A 127 3.62 13.27 8.78
C PRO A 127 3.44 11.83 8.27
N ALA A 128 3.73 11.62 7.00
CA ALA A 128 3.55 10.34 6.32
C ALA A 128 4.87 9.78 5.77
N GLN A 129 4.88 8.49 5.46
CA GLN A 129 5.92 7.79 4.72
C GLN A 129 5.32 7.27 3.42
N PHE A 130 5.91 7.70 2.30
CA PHE A 130 5.63 7.22 0.96
C PHE A 130 6.70 6.20 0.62
N SER A 131 6.34 5.05 0.05
CA SER A 131 7.32 4.00 -0.25
C SER A 131 7.00 3.25 -1.53
N ALA A 132 8.04 2.77 -2.20
CA ALA A 132 7.95 1.94 -3.39
C ALA A 132 8.67 0.61 -3.19
N GLN A 133 8.13 -0.46 -3.77
CA GLN A 133 8.86 -1.71 -4.04
C GLN A 133 8.73 -2.03 -5.53
N TRP A 134 9.82 -2.42 -6.19
CA TRP A 134 9.81 -2.73 -7.62
C TRP A 134 10.26 -4.15 -7.93
N TYR A 135 9.61 -4.72 -8.94
CA TYR A 135 9.66 -6.12 -9.32
C TYR A 135 9.78 -6.22 -10.84
N LEU A 136 10.56 -7.18 -11.34
CA LEU A 136 10.53 -7.57 -12.74
C LEU A 136 9.30 -8.47 -12.97
N GLU A 137 8.49 -8.15 -13.98
CA GLU A 137 7.37 -8.98 -14.42
C GLU A 137 7.86 -10.06 -15.40
N ASP A 138 7.31 -11.27 -15.31
CA ASP A 138 7.51 -12.33 -16.31
C ASP A 138 6.70 -12.07 -17.60
N GLU A 139 6.84 -12.95 -18.60
CA GLU A 139 6.10 -12.86 -19.88
C GLU A 139 4.57 -12.92 -19.74
N LYS A 140 4.06 -13.28 -18.56
CA LYS A 140 2.62 -13.40 -18.24
C LYS A 140 2.14 -12.30 -17.28
N GLY A 141 3.03 -11.41 -16.83
CA GLY A 141 2.72 -10.36 -15.86
C GLY A 141 2.78 -10.78 -14.39
N ASN A 142 3.36 -11.94 -14.06
CA ASN A 142 3.60 -12.34 -12.68
C ASN A 142 4.87 -11.66 -12.12
N VAL A 143 4.88 -11.35 -10.83
CA VAL A 143 6.06 -10.88 -10.11
C VAL A 143 6.60 -11.95 -9.16
N ASN A 144 7.88 -11.86 -8.82
CA ASN A 144 8.49 -12.66 -7.75
C ASN A 144 8.07 -12.12 -6.37
N ASP A 145 7.92 -12.98 -5.35
CA ASP A 145 7.64 -12.55 -3.98
C ASP A 145 8.69 -11.58 -3.42
N LYS A 146 9.93 -11.67 -3.90
CA LYS A 146 11.04 -10.79 -3.49
C LYS A 146 11.16 -9.57 -4.41
N PRO A 147 11.11 -8.33 -3.88
CA PRO A 147 11.42 -7.12 -4.66
C PRO A 147 12.89 -7.05 -5.05
N LEU A 148 13.16 -6.39 -6.19
CA LEU A 148 14.52 -6.10 -6.67
C LEU A 148 15.15 -4.93 -5.93
N GLY A 149 14.33 -4.00 -5.46
CA GLY A 149 14.70 -2.87 -4.62
C GLY A 149 13.47 -2.22 -4.00
N GLN A 150 13.72 -1.31 -3.06
CA GLN A 150 12.69 -0.54 -2.37
C GLN A 150 13.23 0.84 -1.98
N ASP A 151 12.33 1.80 -1.82
CA ASP A 151 12.63 3.15 -1.35
C ASP A 151 11.52 3.68 -0.42
N THR A 152 11.85 4.62 0.47
CA THR A 152 10.95 5.21 1.47
C THR A 152 11.31 6.68 1.75
N LEU A 153 10.45 7.61 1.33
CA LEU A 153 10.52 9.02 1.67
C LEU A 153 9.57 9.34 2.84
N ALA A 154 10.06 10.00 3.89
CA ALA A 154 9.21 10.62 4.90
C ALA A 154 8.87 12.06 4.50
N VAL A 155 7.58 12.40 4.45
CA VAL A 155 7.05 13.71 4.05
C VAL A 155 6.40 14.39 5.27
N PRO A 156 6.94 15.52 5.76
CA PRO A 156 6.34 16.31 6.84
C PRO A 156 4.94 16.85 6.50
N GLY A 157 4.12 17.13 7.53
CA GLY A 157 2.74 17.63 7.35
C GLY A 157 2.58 18.88 6.47
N HIS A 158 3.60 19.75 6.45
CA HIS A 158 3.61 20.98 5.64
C HIS A 158 4.12 20.79 4.21
N GLU A 159 4.84 19.70 3.93
CA GLU A 159 5.45 19.47 2.63
C GLU A 159 4.48 18.75 1.69
N ARG A 160 4.35 19.25 0.47
CA ARG A 160 3.36 18.78 -0.51
C ARG A 160 3.95 18.06 -1.71
N TYR A 161 5.27 18.09 -1.87
CA TYR A 161 5.97 17.48 -2.99
C TYR A 161 6.89 16.36 -2.49
N GLY A 162 7.06 15.32 -3.29
CA GLY A 162 8.00 14.24 -2.97
C GLY A 162 8.45 13.48 -4.20
N PHE A 163 9.49 12.69 -4.02
CA PHE A 163 9.96 11.73 -5.02
C PHE A 163 10.36 10.41 -4.36
N LEU A 164 10.27 9.33 -5.13
CA LEU A 164 10.88 8.04 -4.79
C LEU A 164 11.90 7.69 -5.88
N GLU A 165 13.09 7.24 -5.47
CA GLU A 165 14.21 6.92 -6.34
C GLU A 165 14.35 5.41 -6.50
N LEU A 166 13.84 4.89 -7.62
CA LEU A 166 13.98 3.48 -7.97
C LEU A 166 15.40 3.27 -8.52
N THR A 167 16.34 3.05 -7.61
CA THR A 167 17.77 2.87 -7.91
C THR A 167 18.04 1.57 -8.68
N LYS A 168 19.04 1.61 -9.57
CA LYS A 168 19.45 0.45 -10.35
C LYS A 168 19.97 -0.69 -9.45
N PRO A 169 19.50 -1.93 -9.61
CA PRO A 169 20.00 -3.07 -8.83
C PRO A 169 21.47 -3.40 -9.16
N PRO A 170 22.18 -4.19 -8.33
CA PRO A 170 23.59 -4.53 -8.54
C PRO A 170 23.86 -5.16 -9.92
N GLY A 171 24.56 -4.43 -10.78
CA GLY A 171 24.76 -4.76 -12.20
C GLY A 171 24.19 -3.67 -13.10
N ASP A 172 23.28 -4.05 -14.00
CA ASP A 172 22.47 -3.17 -14.84
C ASP A 172 20.99 -3.53 -14.71
N TRP A 173 20.08 -2.70 -15.24
CA TRP A 173 18.68 -3.09 -15.32
C TRP A 173 18.48 -4.24 -16.32
N THR A 174 17.85 -5.33 -15.86
CA THR A 174 17.38 -6.40 -16.74
C THR A 174 16.35 -5.86 -17.73
N LYS A 175 16.45 -6.22 -19.01
CA LYS A 175 15.44 -5.84 -20.02
C LYS A 175 14.14 -6.58 -19.76
N GLY A 176 13.02 -5.86 -19.68
CA GLY A 176 11.71 -6.42 -19.32
C GLY A 176 10.71 -5.38 -18.84
N SER A 177 9.51 -5.82 -18.50
CA SER A 177 8.48 -4.99 -17.84
C SER A 177 8.68 -5.02 -16.33
N TYR A 178 8.37 -3.91 -15.66
CA TYR A 178 8.54 -3.74 -14.22
C TYR A 178 7.25 -3.26 -13.59
N LEU A 179 6.84 -3.91 -12.50
CA LEU A 179 5.78 -3.48 -11.62
C LEU A 179 6.36 -2.75 -10.42
N VAL A 180 5.82 -1.57 -10.13
CA VAL A 180 6.06 -0.84 -8.89
C VAL A 180 4.81 -0.92 -8.03
N GLN A 181 4.96 -1.27 -6.75
CA GLN A 181 3.91 -1.23 -5.74
C GLN A 181 4.14 0.00 -4.87
N ILE A 182 3.12 0.86 -4.72
CA ILE A 182 3.21 2.13 -3.99
C ILE A 182 2.44 2.01 -2.67
N TYR A 183 3.10 2.40 -1.58
CA TYR A 183 2.59 2.34 -0.21
C TYR A 183 2.57 3.73 0.42
N VAL A 184 1.59 3.98 1.29
CA VAL A 184 1.53 5.18 2.13
C VAL A 184 1.16 4.78 3.55
N THR A 185 1.93 5.26 4.53
CA THR A 185 1.72 4.99 5.96
C THR A 185 1.93 6.22 6.82
N PRO A 186 1.27 6.36 7.98
CA PRO A 186 1.70 7.31 9.00
C PRO A 186 3.15 7.06 9.42
N GLN A 187 3.91 8.12 9.71
CA GLN A 187 5.33 8.00 10.04
C GLN A 187 5.56 7.11 11.26
N GLY A 188 6.45 6.12 11.13
CA GLY A 188 6.79 5.18 12.22
C GLY A 188 5.97 3.89 12.24
N GLN A 189 5.05 3.69 11.29
CA GLN A 189 4.44 2.39 11.02
C GLN A 189 5.29 1.53 10.06
N GLN A 190 4.88 0.27 9.84
CA GLN A 190 5.51 -0.59 8.84
C GLN A 190 5.10 -0.14 7.42
N ALA A 191 6.02 0.53 6.72
CA ALA A 191 5.84 1.03 5.36
C ALA A 191 5.32 -0.03 4.37
N PHE A 192 5.95 -1.20 4.36
CA PHE A 192 5.63 -2.30 3.44
C PHE A 192 4.65 -3.30 4.07
N HIS A 193 3.36 -3.09 3.85
CA HIS A 193 2.30 -4.02 4.25
C HIS A 193 1.10 -3.91 3.29
N ALA A 194 0.43 -5.03 2.99
CA ALA A 194 -0.57 -5.10 1.92
C ALA A 194 -1.74 -4.10 2.10
N VAL A 195 -2.21 -3.86 3.34
CA VAL A 195 -3.30 -2.89 3.60
C VAL A 195 -2.89 -1.43 3.38
N ASN A 196 -1.59 -1.15 3.31
CA ASN A 196 -1.02 0.18 3.11
C ASN A 196 -0.69 0.44 1.62
N GLN A 197 -0.93 -0.54 0.73
CA GLN A 197 -0.68 -0.41 -0.70
C GLN A 197 -1.77 0.44 -1.36
N VAL A 198 -1.41 1.67 -1.74
CA VAL A 198 -2.36 2.63 -2.33
C VAL A 198 -2.49 2.52 -3.85
N GLY A 199 -1.55 1.83 -4.52
CA GLY A 199 -1.53 1.77 -5.97
C GLY A 199 -0.39 0.93 -6.56
N THR A 200 -0.36 0.91 -7.88
CA THR A 200 0.72 0.33 -8.69
C THR A 200 1.09 1.26 -9.85
N MET A 201 2.33 1.14 -10.34
CA MET A 201 2.80 1.79 -11.57
C MET A 201 3.62 0.81 -12.41
N ARG A 202 3.82 1.07 -13.70
CA ARG A 202 4.62 0.22 -14.60
C ARG A 202 5.60 0.99 -15.46
N PHE A 203 6.77 0.39 -15.66
CA PHE A 203 7.74 0.82 -16.67
C PHE A 203 8.34 -0.36 -17.42
N LYS A 204 9.13 -0.07 -18.45
CA LYS A 204 9.85 -1.05 -19.26
C LYS A 204 11.30 -0.62 -19.42
N ILE A 205 12.20 -1.58 -19.23
CA ILE A 205 13.61 -1.45 -19.59
C ILE A 205 13.81 -2.05 -20.97
N ALA A 206 14.28 -1.23 -21.91
CA ALA A 206 14.51 -1.61 -23.31
C ALA A 206 15.64 -0.76 -23.91
N ASP A 207 16.24 -1.23 -25.01
CA ASP A 207 17.20 -0.42 -25.76
C ASP A 207 16.50 0.82 -26.32
N GLN A 208 16.85 2.00 -25.79
CA GLN A 208 16.37 3.26 -26.35
C GLN A 208 17.18 3.59 -27.60
N ILE A 209 16.48 3.70 -28.75
CA ILE A 209 17.09 4.22 -29.98
C ILE A 209 17.28 5.73 -29.80
N SER A 210 18.45 6.14 -29.30
CA SER A 210 18.83 7.55 -29.24
C SER A 210 18.77 8.17 -30.64
N PRO A 211 18.11 9.33 -30.82
CA PRO A 211 18.02 10.02 -32.12
C PRO A 211 19.33 10.75 -32.48
N THR A 212 20.47 10.04 -32.41
CA THR A 212 21.80 10.53 -32.76
C THR A 212 21.97 10.50 -34.28
N GLY A 213 21.28 11.42 -34.97
CA GLY A 213 21.17 11.46 -36.43
C GLY A 213 21.29 12.86 -37.05
N ALA A 214 21.81 13.84 -36.31
CA ALA A 214 21.94 15.23 -36.76
C ALA A 214 23.36 15.58 -37.25
N SER A 215 23.61 15.34 -38.54
CA SER A 215 24.60 16.05 -39.37
C SER A 215 26.08 16.05 -38.93
N ALA A 216 26.75 14.89 -39.04
CA ALA A 216 28.18 14.85 -39.30
C ALA A 216 28.44 14.93 -40.82
N THR A 217 28.23 16.09 -41.44
CA THR A 217 28.37 16.24 -42.91
C THR A 217 29.14 17.50 -43.30
N GLY A 218 30.45 17.28 -43.50
CA GLY A 218 31.51 18.13 -44.06
C GLY A 218 31.24 19.55 -44.58
N ALA A 219 32.08 20.48 -44.13
CA ALA A 219 32.57 21.62 -44.92
C ALA A 219 34.04 21.91 -44.57
N SER A 220 34.97 21.15 -45.16
CA SER A 220 36.38 21.57 -45.24
C SER A 220 36.60 22.18 -46.63
N ALA A 221 36.71 23.51 -46.69
CA ALA A 221 37.06 24.25 -47.89
C ALA A 221 37.74 25.56 -47.48
N SER A 222 38.90 25.85 -48.07
CA SER A 222 39.70 27.04 -47.77
C SER A 222 39.31 28.23 -48.64
N GLN A 223 39.30 29.43 -48.05
CA GLN A 223 39.89 30.65 -48.63
C GLN A 223 40.12 31.70 -47.54
#